data_AF-A0A965CXZ3-F1
#
_entry.id   AF-A0A965CXZ3-F1
#
_cell.length_a   1.000
_cell.length_b   1.000
_cell.length_c   1.000
_cell.angle_alpha   90.00
_cell.angle_beta   90.00
_cell.angle_gamma   90.00
#
_symmetry.space_group_name_H-M   'P 1'
#
loop_
_entity.id
_entity.type
_entity.pdbx_description
1 polymer ?
#
loop_
_entity_poly.entity_id
_entity_poly.type
_entity_poly.pdbx_seq_one_letter_code
_entity_poly.pdbx_strand_id
1 'polypeptide(L)'
;QCTASITDFGDIHIQVGSATKKKIKTELDPVQLSIFSNLFMSVGEQMGRTLQRTAISTNIKERLDFSCAIFDEQGKLVANAPHVPVHLGAMSNAVRYQIEIQGDDLKEGDVLVSNHPAAGGSHLPDITVITPVWKDRKPIFYVASRGHHADIGGISPGSMPPFSRKLIEEGACIRSFRLVENGIFNEEGISELLLEPGNVEREPGDKEMSGARNLADNISDLKAQVAANQRGIELLLEMVEHYSLETVQAYMEHIQENAEQAVRSMLKDLSLRKGLVEIDSLEAEDHLDDGSPIRLKITINRNDGSAIFDFCGTGPELWGNLNTPLAVTNSAILYSLRCLIRQEIPLNQGCLNPIRIVVPQGSLLSPSEKAAVVGGNVLTSQRVTDVIFRAFNACAASQ
;
A
#
# COMPACT_ATOMS: atom_id res chain seq x y z
N GLN A 1 4.06 19.25 -40.85
CA GLN A 1 4.62 20.58 -41.18
C GLN A 1 3.51 21.60 -40.94
N CYS A 2 3.77 22.67 -40.20
CA CYS A 2 2.76 23.69 -39.90
C CYS A 2 2.98 24.87 -40.86
N THR A 3 1.93 25.33 -41.55
CA THR A 3 1.98 26.49 -42.44
C THR A 3 1.02 27.55 -41.92
N ALA A 4 1.40 28.81 -42.03
CA ALA A 4 0.54 29.94 -41.73
C ALA A 4 0.44 30.84 -42.97
N SER A 5 -0.77 31.26 -43.30
CA SER A 5 -1.03 32.24 -44.36
C SER A 5 -1.96 33.33 -43.85
N ILE A 6 -1.89 34.52 -44.45
CA ILE A 6 -2.81 35.61 -44.18
C ILE A 6 -3.88 35.58 -45.27
N THR A 7 -5.15 35.61 -44.89
CA THR A 7 -6.28 35.65 -45.82
C THR A 7 -6.43 37.04 -46.45
N ASP A 8 -7.20 37.14 -47.52
CA ASP A 8 -7.51 38.42 -48.16
C ASP A 8 -8.25 39.42 -47.25
N PHE A 9 -8.78 38.95 -46.12
CA PHE A 9 -9.44 39.76 -45.09
C PHE A 9 -8.53 40.12 -43.90
N GLY A 10 -7.26 39.68 -43.92
CA GLY A 10 -6.30 39.94 -42.85
C GLY A 10 -6.29 38.93 -41.71
N ASP A 11 -7.05 37.83 -41.82
CA ASP A 11 -7.04 36.76 -40.81
C ASP A 11 -5.78 35.92 -40.94
N ILE A 12 -5.27 35.41 -39.82
CA ILE A 12 -4.18 34.43 -39.83
C ILE A 12 -4.80 33.03 -39.89
N HIS A 13 -4.63 32.36 -41.03
CA HIS A 13 -5.00 30.96 -41.19
C HIS A 13 -3.80 30.06 -40.91
N ILE A 14 -3.86 29.30 -39.82
CA ILE A 14 -2.82 28.33 -39.44
C ILE A 14 -3.29 26.93 -39.83
N GLN A 15 -2.62 26.33 -40.80
CA GLN A 15 -2.79 24.93 -41.15
C GLN A 15 -1.76 24.09 -40.40
N VAL A 16 -2.21 23.46 -39.32
CA VAL A 16 -1.41 22.51 -38.55
C VAL A 16 -1.41 21.18 -39.29
N GLY A 17 -0.35 20.87 -40.03
CA GLY A 17 -0.21 19.55 -40.64
C GLY A 17 -0.17 18.47 -39.55
N SER A 18 -0.79 17.31 -39.81
CA SER A 18 -0.81 16.21 -38.84
C SER A 18 0.64 15.74 -38.60
N ALA A 19 1.16 16.02 -37.41
CA ALA A 19 2.30 15.25 -36.95
C ALA A 19 1.79 13.83 -36.76
N THR A 20 2.35 12.87 -37.48
CA THR A 20 2.23 11.47 -37.09
C THR A 20 2.83 11.40 -35.70
N LYS A 21 1.98 11.26 -34.66
CA LYS A 21 2.48 10.99 -33.31
C LYS A 21 3.41 9.80 -33.45
N LYS A 22 4.71 10.03 -33.20
CA LYS A 22 5.69 8.96 -33.21
C LYS A 22 5.19 7.94 -32.20
N LYS A 23 4.81 6.74 -32.66
CA LYS A 23 4.35 5.69 -31.75
C LYS A 23 5.46 5.47 -30.73
N ILE A 24 5.12 5.66 -29.47
CA ILE A 24 6.05 5.36 -28.39
C ILE A 24 6.29 3.86 -28.42
N LYS A 25 7.56 3.48 -28.39
CA LYS A 25 7.98 2.07 -28.39
C LYS A 25 8.11 1.58 -26.95
N THR A 26 8.19 0.27 -26.79
CA THR A 26 8.45 -0.39 -25.51
C THR A 26 9.91 -0.29 -25.05
N GLU A 27 10.83 0.11 -25.93
CA GLU A 27 12.24 0.36 -25.62
C GLU A 27 12.38 1.49 -24.58
N LEU A 28 13.29 1.31 -23.62
CA LEU A 28 13.58 2.29 -22.58
C LEU A 28 14.07 3.62 -23.18
N ASP A 29 13.27 4.67 -23.00
CA ASP A 29 13.63 6.06 -23.27
C ASP A 29 13.56 6.87 -21.96
N PRO A 30 14.65 7.54 -21.52
CA PRO A 30 14.67 8.27 -20.23
C PRO A 30 13.63 9.39 -20.12
N VAL A 31 13.27 10.03 -21.24
CA VAL A 31 12.23 11.08 -21.28
C VAL A 31 10.87 10.44 -21.06
N GLN A 32 10.61 9.33 -21.75
CA GLN A 32 9.36 8.59 -21.59
C GLN A 32 9.24 7.96 -20.20
N LEU A 33 10.33 7.43 -19.63
CA LEU A 33 10.36 6.92 -18.27
C LEU A 33 9.86 7.96 -17.26
N SER A 34 10.37 9.19 -17.38
CA SER A 34 9.95 10.33 -16.56
C SER A 34 8.47 10.69 -16.79
N ILE A 35 8.00 10.66 -18.04
CA ILE A 35 6.59 10.94 -18.37
C ILE A 35 5.67 9.88 -17.76
N PHE A 36 5.92 8.59 -17.99
CA PHE A 36 5.11 7.49 -17.46
C PHE A 36 5.13 7.46 -15.93
N SER A 37 6.28 7.72 -15.30
CA SER A 37 6.37 7.83 -13.84
C SER A 37 5.42 8.91 -13.30
N ASN A 38 5.40 10.10 -13.92
CA ASN A 38 4.49 11.18 -13.54
C ASN A 38 3.03 10.85 -13.85
N LEU A 39 2.75 10.14 -14.96
CA LEU A 39 1.40 9.72 -15.30
C LEU A 39 0.82 8.75 -14.26
N PHE A 40 1.55 7.70 -13.87
CA PHE A 40 1.11 6.76 -12.84
C PHE A 40 0.92 7.45 -11.48
N MET A 41 1.85 8.34 -11.09
CA MET A 41 1.71 9.14 -9.87
C MET A 41 0.47 10.03 -9.92
N SER A 42 0.22 10.70 -11.04
CA SER A 42 -0.96 11.54 -11.25
C SER A 42 -2.27 10.75 -11.13
N VAL A 43 -2.31 9.48 -11.58
CA VAL A 43 -3.49 8.62 -11.37
C VAL A 43 -3.73 8.41 -9.87
N GLY A 44 -2.70 8.02 -9.11
CA GLY A 44 -2.81 7.85 -7.66
C GLY A 44 -3.27 9.13 -6.95
N GLU A 45 -2.70 10.29 -7.31
CA GLU A 45 -3.10 11.58 -6.74
C GLU A 45 -4.54 11.95 -7.07
N GLN A 46 -5.01 11.70 -8.29
CA GLN A 46 -6.39 11.99 -8.68
C GLN A 46 -7.39 11.08 -7.96
N MET A 47 -7.06 9.80 -7.76
CA MET A 47 -7.84 8.91 -6.89
C MET A 47 -7.92 9.48 -5.48
N GLY A 48 -6.78 9.90 -4.91
CA GLY A 48 -6.71 10.48 -3.57
C GLY A 48 -7.52 11.78 -3.42
N ARG A 49 -7.46 12.69 -4.41
CA ARG A 49 -8.28 13.91 -4.44
C ARG A 49 -9.78 13.61 -4.52
N THR A 50 -10.17 12.58 -5.27
CA THR A 50 -11.56 12.11 -5.31
C THR A 50 -11.98 11.62 -3.92
N LEU A 51 -11.21 10.71 -3.32
CA LEU A 51 -11.49 10.16 -1.99
C LEU A 51 -11.63 11.26 -0.93
N GLN A 52 -10.67 12.18 -0.86
CA GLN A 52 -10.69 13.29 0.08
C GLN A 52 -11.96 14.15 -0.07
N ARG A 53 -12.40 14.43 -1.30
CA ARG A 53 -13.54 15.32 -1.55
C ARG A 53 -14.88 14.67 -1.29
N THR A 54 -14.99 13.35 -1.49
CA THR A 54 -16.25 12.61 -1.37
C THR A 54 -16.43 11.95 -0.01
N ALA A 55 -15.34 11.69 0.73
CA ALA A 55 -15.41 11.19 2.10
C ALA A 55 -16.08 12.19 3.05
N ILE A 56 -16.66 11.67 4.14
CA ILE A 56 -17.32 12.47 5.17
C ILE A 56 -16.61 12.41 6.51
N SER A 57 -15.88 11.33 6.82
CA SER A 57 -15.14 11.28 8.08
C SER A 57 -13.98 12.27 8.12
N THR A 58 -13.73 12.82 9.29
CA THR A 58 -12.62 13.74 9.55
C THR A 58 -11.26 13.08 9.31
N ASN A 59 -11.14 11.77 9.57
CA ASN A 59 -9.89 11.03 9.36
C ASN A 59 -9.47 11.01 7.88
N ILE A 60 -10.40 10.69 6.98
CA ILE A 60 -10.08 10.63 5.55
C ILE A 60 -10.07 12.05 4.96
N LYS A 61 -11.08 12.87 5.25
CA LYS A 61 -11.27 14.18 4.61
C LYS A 61 -10.25 15.24 5.04
N GLU A 62 -9.99 15.33 6.35
CA GLU A 62 -9.22 16.43 6.94
C GLU A 62 -7.82 15.98 7.39
N ARG A 63 -7.71 14.80 8.01
CA ARG A 63 -6.41 14.26 8.46
C ARG A 63 -5.62 13.59 7.33
N LEU A 64 -6.26 13.30 6.20
CA LEU A 64 -5.68 12.62 5.04
C LEU A 64 -5.11 11.23 5.37
N ASP A 65 -5.79 10.53 6.27
CA ASP A 65 -5.40 9.20 6.72
C ASP A 65 -5.94 8.13 5.75
N PHE A 66 -5.41 8.19 4.52
CA PHE A 66 -5.75 7.28 3.44
C PHE A 66 -4.59 7.15 2.45
N SER A 67 -4.56 6.08 1.65
CA SER A 67 -3.66 5.94 0.50
C SER A 67 -4.40 5.39 -0.71
N CYS A 68 -4.03 5.86 -1.90
CA CYS A 68 -4.50 5.33 -3.18
C CYS A 68 -3.30 4.83 -3.97
N ALA A 69 -3.43 3.65 -4.57
CA ALA A 69 -2.33 2.98 -5.26
C ALA A 69 -2.80 2.18 -6.46
N ILE A 70 -1.85 1.98 -7.38
CA ILE A 70 -2.00 1.21 -8.61
C ILE A 70 -1.09 0.00 -8.51
N PHE A 71 -1.59 -1.13 -8.98
CA PHE A 71 -0.90 -2.40 -8.98
C PHE A 71 -0.94 -3.03 -10.36
N ASP A 72 0.11 -3.80 -10.68
CA ASP A 72 0.13 -4.60 -11.90
C ASP A 72 -0.86 -5.78 -11.81
N GLU A 73 -0.97 -6.55 -12.89
CA GLU A 73 -1.79 -7.75 -12.99
C GLU A 73 -1.46 -8.84 -11.94
N GLN A 74 -0.28 -8.78 -11.32
CA GLN A 74 0.19 -9.69 -10.27
C GLN A 74 0.05 -9.08 -8.87
N GLY A 75 -0.54 -7.89 -8.72
CA GLY A 75 -0.72 -7.19 -7.45
C GLY A 75 0.54 -6.52 -6.90
N LYS A 76 1.59 -6.32 -7.71
CA LYS A 76 2.80 -5.57 -7.30
C LYS A 76 2.55 -4.08 -7.39
N LEU A 77 3.05 -3.33 -6.40
CA LEU A 77 2.91 -1.87 -6.35
C LEU A 77 3.60 -1.20 -7.53
N VAL A 78 2.85 -0.40 -8.30
CA VAL A 78 3.34 0.38 -9.44
C VAL A 78 3.60 1.83 -9.03
N ALA A 79 2.58 2.46 -8.44
CA ALA A 79 2.63 3.84 -7.97
C ALA A 79 1.64 4.05 -6.84
N ASN A 80 1.92 5.05 -6.00
CA ASN A 80 1.06 5.43 -4.88
C ASN A 80 1.01 6.95 -4.72
N ALA A 81 -0.11 7.48 -4.26
CA ALA A 81 -0.14 8.84 -3.75
C ALA A 81 0.62 8.91 -2.41
N PRO A 82 1.46 9.94 -2.18
CA PRO A 82 2.25 10.08 -0.96
C PRO A 82 1.38 10.66 0.16
N HIS A 83 0.75 9.79 0.96
CA HIS A 83 -0.03 10.21 2.14
C HIS A 83 0.47 9.49 3.40
N VAL A 84 0.31 8.17 3.46
CA VAL A 84 0.66 7.38 4.65
C VAL A 84 1.62 6.23 4.27
N PRO A 85 2.91 6.29 4.68
CA PRO A 85 3.92 5.30 4.29
C PRO A 85 3.62 3.86 4.73
N VAL A 86 2.95 3.67 5.87
CA VAL A 86 2.65 2.32 6.39
C VAL A 86 1.66 1.54 5.51
N HIS A 87 0.89 2.22 4.66
CA HIS A 87 -0.04 1.57 3.74
C HIS A 87 0.65 0.82 2.59
N LEU A 88 1.89 1.18 2.24
CA LEU A 88 2.45 0.88 0.91
C LEU A 88 2.80 -0.61 0.72
N GLY A 89 3.56 -1.19 1.64
CA GLY A 89 3.84 -2.63 1.61
C GLY A 89 2.60 -3.48 1.92
N ALA A 90 1.70 -2.94 2.75
CA ALA A 90 0.52 -3.67 3.20
C ALA A 90 -0.57 -3.80 2.11
N MET A 91 -0.80 -2.77 1.30
CA MET A 91 -1.78 -2.83 0.22
C MET A 91 -1.39 -3.82 -0.88
N SER A 92 -0.11 -3.98 -1.23
CA SER A 92 0.33 -5.03 -2.18
C SER A 92 0.05 -6.44 -1.68
N ASN A 93 0.18 -6.68 -0.37
CA ASN A 93 -0.20 -7.97 0.21
C ASN A 93 -1.71 -8.17 0.14
N ALA A 94 -2.50 -7.12 0.40
CA ALA A 94 -3.96 -7.20 0.33
C ALA A 94 -4.45 -7.52 -1.09
N VAL A 95 -3.94 -6.81 -2.10
CA VAL A 95 -4.30 -7.07 -3.51
C VAL A 95 -3.91 -8.49 -3.92
N ARG A 96 -2.69 -8.94 -3.63
CA ARG A 96 -2.25 -10.30 -3.95
C ARG A 96 -3.07 -11.39 -3.26
N TYR A 97 -3.40 -11.20 -1.98
CA TYR A 97 -4.27 -12.11 -1.25
C TYR A 97 -5.64 -12.22 -1.92
N GLN A 98 -6.24 -11.09 -2.32
CA GLN A 98 -7.53 -11.11 -3.02
C GLN A 98 -7.44 -11.81 -4.39
N ILE A 99 -6.37 -11.56 -5.16
CA ILE A 99 -6.12 -12.24 -6.44
C ILE A 99 -6.08 -13.76 -6.23
N GLU A 100 -5.34 -14.21 -5.22
CA GLU A 100 -5.16 -15.64 -4.93
C GLU A 100 -6.47 -16.33 -4.52
N ILE A 101 -7.24 -15.73 -3.60
CA ILE A 101 -8.45 -16.39 -3.08
C ILE A 101 -9.64 -16.32 -4.04
N GLN A 102 -9.73 -15.26 -4.87
CA GLN A 102 -10.85 -15.11 -5.81
C GLN A 102 -10.61 -15.92 -7.09
N GLY A 103 -9.35 -16.04 -7.53
CA GLY A 103 -9.00 -16.75 -8.76
C GLY A 103 -9.83 -16.29 -9.95
N ASP A 104 -10.43 -17.24 -10.67
CA ASP A 104 -11.22 -17.00 -11.88
C ASP A 104 -12.66 -16.52 -11.60
N ASP A 105 -13.08 -16.36 -10.34
CA ASP A 105 -14.45 -15.96 -9.99
C ASP A 105 -14.67 -14.43 -10.05
N LEU A 106 -13.59 -13.65 -10.17
CA LEU A 106 -13.64 -12.20 -10.35
C LEU A 106 -14.27 -11.82 -11.70
N LYS A 107 -15.17 -10.83 -11.68
CA LYS A 107 -15.81 -10.27 -12.88
C LYS A 107 -15.53 -8.78 -13.04
N GLU A 108 -15.75 -8.30 -14.26
CA GLU A 108 -15.70 -6.88 -14.56
C GLU A 108 -16.78 -6.12 -13.77
N GLY A 109 -16.35 -5.07 -13.06
CA GLY A 109 -17.21 -4.27 -12.19
C GLY A 109 -17.29 -4.74 -10.74
N ASP A 110 -16.71 -5.89 -10.39
CA ASP A 110 -16.64 -6.32 -9.00
C ASP A 110 -15.71 -5.40 -8.19
N VAL A 111 -16.08 -5.10 -6.95
CA VAL A 111 -15.25 -4.36 -5.99
C VAL A 111 -15.15 -5.17 -4.71
N LEU A 112 -13.92 -5.39 -4.24
CA LEU A 112 -13.62 -6.16 -3.05
C LEU A 112 -13.30 -5.23 -1.87
N VAL A 113 -13.58 -5.70 -0.66
CA VAL A 113 -13.20 -5.01 0.58
C VAL A 113 -12.58 -5.97 1.59
N SER A 114 -11.53 -5.52 2.27
CA SER A 114 -10.84 -6.27 3.33
C SER A 114 -10.07 -5.36 4.29
N ASN A 115 -9.90 -5.81 5.53
CA ASN A 115 -9.05 -5.16 6.55
C ASN A 115 -8.34 -6.17 7.47
N HIS A 116 -8.63 -7.47 7.34
CA HIS A 116 -8.03 -8.50 8.19
C HIS A 116 -6.49 -8.54 8.00
N PRO A 117 -5.68 -8.62 9.08
CA PRO A 117 -4.21 -8.66 8.99
C PRO A 117 -3.64 -9.77 8.09
N ALA A 118 -4.17 -10.99 8.22
CA ALA A 118 -3.85 -12.12 7.34
C ALA A 118 -4.16 -11.87 5.85
N ALA A 119 -5.08 -10.95 5.55
CA ALA A 119 -5.45 -10.53 4.20
C ALA A 119 -4.74 -9.21 3.80
N GLY A 120 -3.59 -8.88 4.40
CA GLY A 120 -2.81 -7.67 4.09
C GLY A 120 -3.28 -6.38 4.79
N GLY A 121 -4.18 -6.49 5.77
CA GLY A 121 -4.54 -5.37 6.65
C GLY A 121 -3.37 -4.90 7.53
N SER A 122 -3.29 -3.59 7.79
CA SER A 122 -2.33 -2.98 8.73
C SER A 122 -2.82 -3.05 10.17
N HIS A 123 -4.08 -2.65 10.36
CA HIS A 123 -4.91 -2.83 11.55
C HIS A 123 -6.37 -2.75 11.08
N LEU A 124 -7.34 -3.11 11.93
CA LEU A 124 -8.73 -3.21 11.48
C LEU A 124 -9.36 -1.87 11.01
N PRO A 125 -9.05 -0.69 11.59
CA PRO A 125 -9.60 0.57 11.11
C PRO A 125 -9.24 0.93 9.67
N ASP A 126 -8.12 0.40 9.16
CA ASP A 126 -7.68 0.62 7.78
C ASP A 126 -8.39 -0.34 6.82
N ILE A 127 -9.51 0.10 6.26
CA ILE A 127 -10.28 -0.71 5.32
C ILE A 127 -9.76 -0.48 3.90
N THR A 128 -9.42 -1.56 3.20
CA THR A 128 -8.89 -1.55 1.84
C THR A 128 -9.99 -1.96 0.86
N VAL A 129 -10.30 -1.07 -0.08
CA VAL A 129 -11.21 -1.32 -1.21
C VAL A 129 -10.37 -1.54 -2.47
N ILE A 130 -10.56 -2.68 -3.14
CA ILE A 130 -9.74 -3.15 -4.25
C ILE A 130 -10.65 -3.36 -5.47
N THR A 131 -10.25 -2.82 -6.62
CA THR A 131 -11.02 -2.95 -7.86
C THR A 131 -10.10 -3.38 -9.02
N PRO A 132 -10.38 -4.50 -9.69
CA PRO A 132 -9.67 -4.89 -10.91
C PRO A 132 -10.01 -3.94 -12.07
N VAL A 133 -8.99 -3.60 -12.87
CA VAL A 133 -9.13 -2.83 -14.11
C VAL A 133 -9.17 -3.82 -15.27
N TRP A 134 -10.29 -3.88 -15.98
CA TRP A 134 -10.50 -4.88 -17.02
C TRP A 134 -10.20 -4.35 -18.42
N LYS A 135 -9.63 -5.20 -19.27
CA LYS A 135 -9.57 -5.02 -20.71
C LYS A 135 -9.55 -6.39 -21.38
N ASP A 136 -10.32 -6.56 -22.45
CA ASP A 136 -10.37 -7.81 -23.22
C ASP A 136 -10.65 -9.06 -22.34
N ARG A 137 -11.58 -8.92 -21.37
CA ARG A 137 -11.99 -9.97 -20.42
C ARG A 137 -10.87 -10.50 -19.51
N LYS A 138 -9.86 -9.70 -19.22
CA LYS A 138 -8.87 -9.99 -18.19
C LYS A 138 -8.57 -8.74 -17.35
N PRO A 139 -8.26 -8.90 -16.05
CA PRO A 139 -7.63 -7.84 -15.28
C PRO A 139 -6.25 -7.51 -15.87
N ILE A 140 -6.02 -6.23 -16.18
CA ILE A 140 -4.73 -5.73 -16.68
C ILE A 140 -3.98 -4.90 -15.62
N PHE A 141 -4.71 -4.38 -14.63
CA PHE A 141 -4.20 -3.70 -13.45
C PHE A 141 -5.16 -3.93 -12.29
N TYR A 142 -4.75 -3.56 -11.08
CA TYR A 142 -5.65 -3.36 -9.96
C TYR A 142 -5.44 -1.94 -9.42
N VAL A 143 -6.52 -1.34 -8.93
CA VAL A 143 -6.46 -0.10 -8.15
C VAL A 143 -7.00 -0.38 -6.76
N ALA A 144 -6.41 0.26 -5.76
CA ALA A 144 -6.92 0.17 -4.40
C ALA A 144 -6.83 1.50 -3.67
N SER A 145 -7.77 1.68 -2.75
CA SER A 145 -7.78 2.76 -1.77
C SER A 145 -7.91 2.16 -0.38
N ARG A 146 -7.10 2.65 0.54
CA ARG A 146 -7.15 2.30 1.97
C ARG A 146 -7.48 3.56 2.75
N GLY A 147 -8.50 3.53 3.60
CA GLY A 147 -8.90 4.66 4.44
C GLY A 147 -9.02 4.23 5.89
N HIS A 148 -8.57 5.10 6.81
CA HIS A 148 -8.69 4.87 8.24
C HIS A 148 -10.06 5.33 8.72
N HIS A 149 -10.95 4.38 9.03
CA HIS A 149 -12.28 4.67 9.57
C HIS A 149 -12.21 5.01 11.05
N ALA A 150 -12.97 6.02 11.48
CA ALA A 150 -12.88 6.56 12.84
C ALA A 150 -13.37 5.61 13.94
N ASP A 151 -14.32 4.73 13.63
CA ASP A 151 -14.86 3.67 14.49
C ASP A 151 -15.35 2.53 13.60
N ILE A 152 -15.04 1.30 13.98
CA ILE A 152 -15.49 0.06 13.31
C ILE A 152 -16.00 -0.96 14.34
N GLY A 153 -16.43 -0.48 15.51
CA GLY A 153 -16.81 -1.31 16.65
C GLY A 153 -15.65 -1.68 17.56
N GLY A 154 -15.81 -2.78 18.31
CA GLY A 154 -14.85 -3.27 19.30
C GLY A 154 -15.14 -2.81 20.72
N ILE A 155 -14.16 -3.01 21.61
CA ILE A 155 -14.31 -2.84 23.08
C ILE A 155 -14.31 -1.38 23.56
N SER A 156 -14.00 -0.42 22.69
CA SER A 156 -13.90 1.00 23.05
C SER A 156 -14.37 1.88 21.91
N PRO A 157 -15.02 3.02 22.18
CA PRO A 157 -15.33 4.00 21.14
C PRO A 157 -14.08 4.55 20.46
N GLY A 158 -14.14 4.71 19.15
CA GLY A 158 -13.01 5.16 18.32
C GLY A 158 -12.30 4.00 17.62
N SER A 159 -11.21 4.32 16.94
CA SER A 159 -10.53 3.37 16.05
C SER A 159 -9.46 2.53 16.72
N MET A 160 -8.98 2.94 17.89
CA MET A 160 -7.80 2.32 18.51
C MET A 160 -8.07 1.93 19.96
N PRO A 161 -8.59 0.72 20.24
CA PRO A 161 -8.76 0.24 21.61
C PRO A 161 -7.39 -0.03 22.25
N PRO A 162 -6.93 0.79 23.22
CA PRO A 162 -5.55 0.74 23.70
C PRO A 162 -5.24 -0.48 24.56
N PHE A 163 -6.26 -1.22 25.00
CA PHE A 163 -6.13 -2.39 25.87
C PHE A 163 -6.66 -3.67 25.22
N SER A 164 -6.74 -3.73 23.89
CA SER A 164 -7.03 -4.97 23.17
C SER A 164 -5.88 -5.98 23.34
N ARG A 165 -6.26 -7.25 23.35
CA ARG A 165 -5.40 -8.43 23.46
C ARG A 165 -5.74 -9.44 22.37
N LYS A 166 -7.03 -9.52 22.00
CA LYS A 166 -7.53 -10.33 20.89
C LYS A 166 -7.93 -9.43 19.73
N LEU A 167 -7.73 -9.88 18.49
CA LEU A 167 -8.11 -9.13 17.29
C LEU A 167 -9.60 -8.78 17.27
N ILE A 168 -10.45 -9.69 17.75
CA ILE A 168 -11.90 -9.49 17.81
C ILE A 168 -12.32 -8.31 18.69
N GLU A 169 -11.48 -7.93 19.66
CA GLU A 169 -11.73 -6.75 20.51
C GLU A 169 -11.52 -5.43 19.75
N GLU A 170 -10.89 -5.48 18.55
CA GLU A 170 -10.51 -4.30 17.76
C GLU A 170 -11.58 -3.84 16.76
N GLY A 171 -12.65 -4.61 16.57
CA GLY A 171 -13.78 -4.26 15.72
C GLY A 171 -14.01 -5.21 14.55
N ALA A 172 -14.70 -4.72 13.53
CA ALA A 172 -15.11 -5.52 12.37
C ALA A 172 -13.91 -6.08 11.60
N CYS A 173 -13.94 -7.38 11.31
CA CYS A 173 -12.81 -8.11 10.78
C CYS A 173 -13.19 -8.81 9.47
N ILE A 174 -12.82 -8.21 8.34
CA ILE A 174 -13.23 -8.57 6.99
C ILE A 174 -12.03 -9.13 6.23
N ARG A 175 -12.05 -10.44 5.96
CA ARG A 175 -11.01 -11.09 5.13
C ARG A 175 -11.19 -10.81 3.65
N SER A 176 -12.42 -10.91 3.18
CA SER A 176 -12.79 -10.70 1.79
C SER A 176 -14.30 -10.58 1.71
N PHE A 177 -14.79 -9.54 1.04
CA PHE A 177 -16.20 -9.35 0.77
C PHE A 177 -16.38 -8.63 -0.56
N ARG A 178 -17.40 -9.01 -1.34
CA ARG A 178 -17.79 -8.28 -2.56
C ARG A 178 -18.64 -7.07 -2.17
N LEU A 179 -18.00 -5.92 -2.08
CA LEU A 179 -18.63 -4.65 -1.78
C LEU A 179 -19.52 -4.17 -2.94
N VAL A 180 -19.11 -4.44 -4.17
CA VAL A 180 -19.92 -4.21 -5.37
C VAL A 180 -19.89 -5.48 -6.20
N GLU A 181 -21.06 -5.93 -6.65
CA GLU A 181 -21.22 -7.04 -7.58
C GLU A 181 -22.30 -6.68 -8.60
N ASN A 182 -22.05 -6.94 -9.89
CA ASN A 182 -22.96 -6.56 -10.99
C ASN A 182 -23.34 -5.05 -10.99
N GLY A 183 -22.42 -4.18 -10.55
CA GLY A 183 -22.65 -2.73 -10.44
C GLY A 183 -23.56 -2.31 -9.28
N ILE A 184 -23.89 -3.21 -8.35
CA ILE A 184 -24.74 -2.93 -7.20
C ILE A 184 -23.89 -2.93 -5.93
N PHE A 185 -23.92 -1.84 -5.17
CA PHE A 185 -23.24 -1.73 -3.88
C PHE A 185 -24.01 -2.52 -2.81
N ASN A 186 -23.36 -3.50 -2.18
CA ASN A 186 -23.95 -4.39 -1.18
C ASN A 186 -23.91 -3.75 0.22
N GLU A 187 -24.78 -2.75 0.44
CA GLU A 187 -24.88 -2.01 1.71
C GLU A 187 -25.33 -2.88 2.88
N GLU A 188 -26.25 -3.81 2.65
CA GLU A 188 -26.78 -4.71 3.67
C GLU A 188 -25.67 -5.62 4.20
N GLY A 189 -24.98 -6.35 3.32
CA GLY A 189 -23.94 -7.29 3.74
C GLY A 189 -22.73 -6.61 4.39
N ILE A 190 -22.31 -5.44 3.90
CA ILE A 190 -21.21 -4.72 4.58
C ILE A 190 -21.65 -4.13 5.93
N SER A 191 -22.93 -3.76 6.08
CA SER A 191 -23.48 -3.31 7.36
C SER A 191 -23.53 -4.44 8.38
N GLU A 192 -23.91 -5.65 7.96
CA GLU A 192 -23.87 -6.84 8.81
C GLU A 192 -22.47 -7.11 9.33
N LEU A 193 -21.46 -7.08 8.45
CA LEU A 193 -20.05 -7.25 8.83
C LEU A 193 -19.55 -6.18 9.80
N LEU A 194 -19.95 -4.92 9.59
CA LEU A 194 -19.56 -3.81 10.47
C LEU A 194 -20.27 -3.87 11.84
N LEU A 195 -21.46 -4.46 11.91
CA LEU A 195 -22.22 -4.63 13.16
C LEU A 195 -21.89 -5.95 13.88
N GLU A 196 -21.31 -6.93 13.19
CA GLU A 196 -20.93 -8.25 13.71
C GLU A 196 -20.22 -8.21 15.07
N PRO A 197 -19.25 -7.31 15.35
CA PRO A 197 -18.56 -7.30 16.65
C PRO A 197 -19.48 -7.17 17.87
N GLY A 198 -20.67 -6.57 17.70
CA GLY A 198 -21.68 -6.45 18.76
C GLY A 198 -22.52 -7.72 18.98
N ASN A 199 -22.45 -8.68 18.06
CA ASN A 199 -23.25 -9.91 18.05
C ASN A 199 -22.43 -11.16 18.43
N VAL A 200 -21.12 -11.04 18.58
CA VAL A 200 -20.22 -12.14 18.92
C VAL A 200 -20.56 -12.71 20.30
N GLU A 201 -20.68 -14.04 20.40
CA GLU A 201 -20.85 -14.73 21.67
C GLU A 201 -19.66 -14.48 22.60
N ARG A 202 -19.95 -14.10 23.85
CA ARG A 202 -18.93 -13.70 24.82
C ARG A 202 -18.58 -14.86 25.73
N GLU A 203 -17.29 -15.10 25.91
CA GLU A 203 -16.82 -15.99 26.96
C GLU A 203 -16.86 -15.27 28.32
N PRO A 204 -17.02 -16.01 29.44
CA PRO A 204 -16.93 -15.42 30.78
C PRO A 204 -15.61 -14.65 30.98
N GLY A 205 -15.72 -13.34 31.23
CA GLY A 205 -14.57 -12.45 31.44
C GLY A 205 -14.14 -11.65 30.20
N ASP A 206 -14.76 -11.87 29.04
CA ASP A 206 -14.57 -11.00 27.87
C ASP A 206 -15.22 -9.63 28.09
N LYS A 207 -14.62 -8.60 27.48
CA LYS A 207 -15.15 -7.24 27.51
C LYS A 207 -16.39 -7.13 26.65
N GLU A 208 -17.27 -6.19 26.98
CA GLU A 208 -18.38 -5.83 26.11
C GLU A 208 -17.85 -5.23 24.80
N MET A 209 -18.34 -5.73 23.67
CA MET A 209 -18.01 -5.26 22.33
C MET A 209 -19.26 -4.66 21.68
N SER A 210 -19.04 -3.64 20.87
CA SER A 210 -20.10 -3.01 20.07
C SER A 210 -19.78 -3.19 18.59
N GLY A 211 -20.80 -3.25 17.74
CA GLY A 211 -20.63 -3.03 16.31
C GLY A 211 -20.21 -1.59 16.01
N ALA A 212 -20.00 -1.28 14.73
CA ALA A 212 -19.67 0.07 14.29
C ALA A 212 -20.69 1.10 14.81
N ARG A 213 -20.20 2.11 15.52
CA ARG A 213 -21.05 3.10 16.21
C ARG A 213 -21.53 4.21 15.28
N ASN A 214 -20.79 4.45 14.19
CA ASN A 214 -21.09 5.47 13.18
C ASN A 214 -21.24 4.83 11.79
N LEU A 215 -22.12 3.82 11.68
CA LEU A 215 -22.30 3.03 10.46
C LEU A 215 -22.52 3.89 9.20
N ALA A 216 -23.31 4.96 9.28
CA ALA A 216 -23.55 5.86 8.16
C ALA A 216 -22.26 6.51 7.61
N ASP A 217 -21.31 6.85 8.48
CA ASP A 217 -19.99 7.36 8.10
C ASP A 217 -19.16 6.26 7.43
N ASN A 218 -19.16 5.05 8.00
CA ASN A 218 -18.47 3.91 7.40
C ASN A 218 -18.96 3.63 5.98
N ILE A 219 -20.27 3.56 5.77
CA ILE A 219 -20.88 3.33 4.45
C ILE A 219 -20.54 4.46 3.47
N SER A 220 -20.61 5.71 3.92
CA SER A 220 -20.31 6.86 3.05
C SER A 220 -18.85 6.89 2.62
N ASP A 221 -17.91 6.61 3.53
CA ASP A 221 -16.49 6.54 3.21
C ASP A 221 -16.14 5.34 2.32
N LEU A 222 -16.79 4.19 2.49
CA LEU A 222 -16.65 3.05 1.59
C LEU A 222 -17.13 3.38 0.17
N LYS A 223 -18.25 4.09 0.03
CA LYS A 223 -18.72 4.60 -1.27
C LYS A 223 -17.72 5.60 -1.87
N ALA A 224 -17.11 6.45 -1.05
CA ALA A 224 -16.05 7.36 -1.48
C ALA A 224 -14.81 6.61 -2.01
N GLN A 225 -14.40 5.52 -1.35
CA GLN A 225 -13.32 4.64 -1.80
C GLN A 225 -13.65 3.95 -3.14
N VAL A 226 -14.88 3.45 -3.32
CA VAL A 226 -15.35 2.91 -4.61
C VAL A 226 -15.24 3.96 -5.72
N ALA A 227 -15.69 5.20 -5.45
CA ALA A 227 -15.61 6.30 -6.42
C ALA A 227 -14.15 6.69 -6.74
N ALA A 228 -13.27 6.66 -5.74
CA ALA A 228 -11.84 6.90 -5.93
C ALA A 228 -11.20 5.83 -6.82
N ASN A 229 -11.52 4.56 -6.61
CA ASN A 229 -11.06 3.47 -7.46
C ASN A 229 -11.59 3.59 -8.89
N GLN A 230 -12.87 3.96 -9.06
CA GLN A 230 -13.45 4.22 -10.37
C GLN A 230 -12.69 5.30 -11.14
N ARG A 231 -12.25 6.37 -10.46
CA ARG A 231 -11.42 7.40 -11.08
C ARG A 231 -10.07 6.85 -11.56
N GLY A 232 -9.48 5.93 -10.80
CA GLY A 232 -8.24 5.24 -11.18
C GLY A 232 -8.42 4.40 -12.44
N ILE A 233 -9.53 3.65 -12.54
CA ILE A 233 -9.90 2.85 -13.71
C ILE A 233 -9.97 3.71 -14.97
N GLU A 234 -10.74 4.80 -14.91
CA GLU A 234 -10.92 5.72 -16.05
C GLU A 234 -9.58 6.23 -16.59
N LEU A 235 -8.70 6.70 -15.69
CA LEU A 235 -7.42 7.27 -16.07
C LEU A 235 -6.43 6.24 -16.62
N LEU A 236 -6.43 5.01 -16.08
CA LEU A 236 -5.60 3.94 -16.59
C LEU A 236 -6.06 3.48 -17.97
N LEU A 237 -7.38 3.36 -18.19
CA LEU A 237 -7.92 3.01 -19.50
C LEU A 237 -7.67 4.11 -20.54
N GLU A 238 -7.79 5.39 -20.17
CA GLU A 238 -7.40 6.52 -21.03
C GLU A 238 -5.92 6.46 -21.41
N MET A 239 -5.04 6.15 -20.45
CA MET A 239 -3.61 5.99 -20.70
C MET A 239 -3.32 4.83 -21.66
N VAL A 240 -4.00 3.69 -21.46
CA VAL A 240 -3.90 2.51 -22.33
C VAL A 240 -4.44 2.79 -23.73
N GLU A 241 -5.52 3.55 -23.86
CA GLU A 241 -6.05 3.98 -25.17
C GLU A 241 -5.05 4.88 -25.90
N HIS A 242 -4.41 5.80 -25.18
CA HIS A 242 -3.46 6.75 -25.78
C HIS A 242 -2.15 6.11 -26.20
N TYR A 243 -1.60 5.20 -25.38
CA TYR A 243 -0.23 4.69 -25.53
C TYR A 243 -0.13 3.22 -25.92
N SER A 244 -1.23 2.47 -25.96
CA SER A 244 -1.33 0.99 -25.99
C SER A 244 -0.95 0.33 -24.66
N LEU A 245 -1.52 -0.85 -24.42
CA LEU A 245 -1.30 -1.60 -23.17
C LEU A 245 0.17 -2.04 -23.06
N GLU A 246 0.74 -2.50 -24.17
CA GLU A 246 2.10 -3.01 -24.26
C GLU A 246 3.12 -1.94 -23.87
N THR A 247 2.93 -0.70 -24.33
CA THR A 247 3.79 0.43 -23.96
C THR A 247 3.63 0.78 -22.48
N VAL A 248 2.40 0.88 -21.97
CA VAL A 248 2.14 1.22 -20.57
C VAL A 248 2.78 0.19 -19.64
N GLN A 249 2.64 -1.10 -19.93
CA GLN A 249 3.24 -2.18 -19.15
C GLN A 249 4.76 -2.18 -19.24
N ALA A 250 5.35 -1.97 -20.42
CA ALA A 250 6.80 -1.88 -20.56
C ALA A 250 7.39 -0.73 -19.73
N TYR A 251 6.79 0.46 -19.75
CA TYR A 251 7.29 1.57 -18.93
C TYR A 251 7.04 1.39 -17.43
N MET A 252 5.99 0.68 -17.04
CA MET A 252 5.79 0.24 -15.67
C MET A 252 6.93 -0.66 -15.20
N GLU A 253 7.35 -1.64 -16.02
CA GLU A 253 8.50 -2.51 -15.72
C GLU A 253 9.80 -1.70 -15.60
N HIS A 254 10.08 -0.81 -16.57
CA HIS A 254 11.27 0.05 -16.52
C HIS A 254 11.33 0.92 -15.25
N ILE A 255 10.18 1.40 -14.77
CA ILE A 255 10.08 2.18 -13.52
C ILE A 255 10.42 1.31 -12.29
N GLN A 256 9.96 0.06 -12.26
CA GLN A 256 10.30 -0.87 -11.18
C GLN A 256 11.79 -1.27 -11.23
N GLU A 257 12.33 -1.55 -12.41
CA GLU A 257 13.75 -1.86 -12.59
C GLU A 257 14.65 -0.70 -12.15
N ASN A 258 14.29 0.54 -12.49
CA ASN A 258 15.03 1.73 -12.06
C ASN A 258 15.04 1.86 -10.52
N ALA A 259 13.91 1.62 -9.86
CA ALA A 259 13.82 1.63 -8.40
C ALA A 259 14.68 0.53 -7.76
N GLU A 260 14.68 -0.67 -8.34
CA GLU A 260 15.53 -1.79 -7.91
C GLU A 260 17.02 -1.43 -8.03
N GLN A 261 17.45 -0.87 -9.16
CA GLN A 261 18.84 -0.48 -9.37
C GLN A 261 19.28 0.62 -8.39
N ALA A 262 18.39 1.56 -8.05
CA ALA A 262 18.67 2.59 -7.05
C ALA A 262 18.91 1.98 -5.65
N VAL A 263 18.11 0.98 -5.24
CA VAL A 263 18.33 0.25 -3.98
C VAL A 263 19.63 -0.53 -4.00
N ARG A 264 19.88 -1.30 -5.08
CA ARG A 264 21.12 -2.07 -5.25
C ARG A 264 22.35 -1.18 -5.15
N SER A 265 22.34 -0.02 -5.81
CA SER A 265 23.43 0.96 -5.77
C SER A 265 23.62 1.51 -4.35
N MET A 266 22.54 1.89 -3.68
CA MET A 266 22.57 2.39 -2.29
C MET A 266 23.19 1.37 -1.33
N LEU A 267 22.84 0.09 -1.45
CA LEU A 267 23.40 -0.99 -0.62
C LEU A 267 24.89 -1.22 -0.88
N LYS A 268 25.32 -1.19 -2.16
CA LYS A 268 26.74 -1.28 -2.53
C LYS A 268 27.55 -0.12 -1.94
N ASP A 269 27.04 1.10 -2.07
CA ASP A 269 27.66 2.30 -1.52
C ASP A 269 27.74 2.28 0.00
N LEU A 270 26.70 1.75 0.67
CA LEU A 270 26.73 1.54 2.12
C LEU A 270 27.82 0.55 2.53
N SER A 271 27.89 -0.61 1.87
CA SER A 271 28.90 -1.65 2.14
C SER A 271 30.31 -1.06 2.04
N LEU A 272 30.60 -0.30 0.97
CA LEU A 272 31.90 0.36 0.79
C LEU A 272 32.17 1.41 1.87
N ARG A 273 31.21 2.30 2.17
CA ARG A 273 31.37 3.35 3.19
C ARG A 273 31.59 2.79 4.60
N LYS A 274 31.02 1.63 4.90
CA LYS A 274 31.18 0.94 6.19
C LYS A 274 32.42 0.03 6.26
N GLY A 275 33.18 -0.08 5.17
CA GLY A 275 34.37 -0.94 5.12
C GLY A 275 34.05 -2.43 5.26
N LEU A 276 32.84 -2.83 4.88
CA LEU A 276 32.39 -4.22 4.94
C LEU A 276 33.17 -5.08 3.95
N VAL A 277 33.36 -6.35 4.28
CA VAL A 277 33.82 -7.33 3.29
C VAL A 277 32.74 -7.54 2.21
N GLU A 278 33.05 -8.31 1.17
CA GLU A 278 32.17 -8.44 0.00
C GLU A 278 30.74 -8.90 0.34
N ILE A 279 30.61 -9.80 1.30
CA ILE A 279 29.35 -10.21 1.91
C ILE A 279 29.50 -10.08 3.42
N ASP A 280 28.78 -9.14 4.01
CA ASP A 280 28.91 -8.81 5.43
C ASP A 280 27.58 -8.33 6.01
N SER A 281 27.52 -8.20 7.33
CA SER A 281 26.30 -7.85 8.05
C SER A 281 26.42 -6.60 8.90
N LEU A 282 25.30 -5.88 8.99
CA LEU A 282 25.05 -4.82 9.99
C LEU A 282 23.97 -5.32 10.94
N GLU A 283 24.06 -4.99 12.22
CA GLU A 283 23.10 -5.43 13.23
C GLU A 283 22.63 -4.25 14.08
N ALA A 284 21.35 -4.28 14.45
CA ALA A 284 20.77 -3.35 15.41
C ALA A 284 19.68 -4.06 16.22
N GLU A 285 19.49 -3.57 17.43
CA GLU A 285 18.46 -4.02 18.35
C GLU A 285 17.87 -2.79 19.04
N ASP A 286 16.56 -2.82 19.29
CA ASP A 286 15.89 -1.89 20.19
C ASP A 286 14.76 -2.63 20.90
N HIS A 287 14.12 -1.98 21.87
CA HIS A 287 13.08 -2.61 22.69
C HIS A 287 11.78 -1.80 22.64
N LEU A 288 10.66 -2.50 22.78
CA LEU A 288 9.40 -1.88 23.17
C LEU A 288 9.43 -1.52 24.66
N ASP A 289 8.47 -0.70 25.10
CA ASP A 289 8.40 -0.22 26.48
C ASP A 289 8.25 -1.35 27.52
N ASP A 290 7.71 -2.50 27.11
CA ASP A 290 7.59 -3.70 27.95
C ASP A 290 8.88 -4.55 28.00
N GLY A 291 9.93 -4.12 27.31
CA GLY A 291 11.21 -4.82 27.21
C GLY A 291 11.25 -5.90 26.12
N SER A 292 10.23 -6.01 25.26
CA SER A 292 10.25 -6.94 24.14
C SER A 292 11.27 -6.52 23.07
N PRO A 293 12.22 -7.38 22.66
CA PRO A 293 13.27 -6.98 21.73
C PRO A 293 12.78 -7.00 20.28
N ILE A 294 13.26 -6.04 19.49
CA ILE A 294 13.19 -6.03 18.02
C ILE A 294 14.62 -6.06 17.51
N ARG A 295 14.99 -7.15 16.83
CA ARG A 295 16.35 -7.39 16.34
C ARG A 295 16.35 -7.41 14.83
N LEU A 296 17.36 -6.81 14.24
CA LEU A 296 17.57 -6.82 12.80
C LEU A 296 19.03 -7.07 12.47
N LYS A 297 19.25 -8.07 11.63
CA LYS A 297 20.51 -8.31 10.92
C LYS A 297 20.32 -8.07 9.44
N ILE A 298 21.10 -7.16 8.87
CA ILE A 298 21.09 -6.83 7.45
C ILE A 298 22.36 -7.39 6.81
N THR A 299 22.25 -8.48 6.05
CA THR A 299 23.38 -9.06 5.30
C THR A 299 23.37 -8.52 3.87
N ILE A 300 24.41 -7.82 3.46
CA ILE A 300 24.52 -7.18 2.15
C ILE A 300 25.50 -7.98 1.29
N ASN A 301 25.09 -8.35 0.07
CA ASN A 301 25.98 -8.88 -0.95
C ASN A 301 26.38 -7.75 -1.91
N ARG A 302 27.63 -7.30 -1.86
CA ARG A 302 28.09 -6.16 -2.68
C ARG A 302 28.19 -6.51 -4.17
N ASN A 303 28.27 -7.78 -4.55
CA ASN A 303 28.41 -8.18 -5.97
C ASN A 303 27.16 -7.81 -6.77
N ASP A 304 26.00 -8.21 -6.29
CA ASP A 304 24.72 -7.97 -6.96
C ASP A 304 23.91 -6.84 -6.31
N GLY A 305 24.29 -6.37 -5.11
CA GLY A 305 23.56 -5.35 -4.37
C GLY A 305 22.27 -5.88 -3.74
N SER A 306 22.17 -7.19 -3.51
CA SER A 306 21.07 -7.78 -2.74
C SER A 306 21.31 -7.67 -1.23
N ALA A 307 20.22 -7.74 -0.46
CA ALA A 307 20.29 -7.77 1.00
C ALA A 307 19.28 -8.73 1.62
N ILE A 308 19.63 -9.28 2.77
CA ILE A 308 18.74 -10.06 3.63
C ILE A 308 18.46 -9.24 4.87
N PHE A 309 17.19 -8.93 5.13
CA PHE A 309 16.70 -8.30 6.35
C PHE A 309 16.14 -9.40 7.25
N ASP A 310 16.94 -9.81 8.23
CA ASP A 310 16.64 -10.93 9.12
C ASP A 310 16.25 -10.42 10.51
N PHE A 311 14.99 -10.66 10.89
CA PHE A 311 14.42 -10.30 12.18
C PHE A 311 14.46 -11.44 13.20
N CYS A 312 15.21 -12.52 12.95
CA CYS A 312 15.41 -13.58 13.92
C CYS A 312 15.94 -13.02 15.26
N GLY A 313 15.36 -13.51 16.36
CA GLY A 313 15.65 -13.02 17.72
C GLY A 313 14.74 -11.89 18.20
N THR A 314 13.84 -11.37 17.35
CA THR A 314 12.71 -10.53 17.77
C THR A 314 11.79 -11.30 18.72
N GLY A 315 11.23 -10.61 19.71
CA GLY A 315 10.40 -11.17 20.78
C GLY A 315 9.15 -11.92 20.26
N PRO A 316 8.58 -12.83 21.08
CA PRO A 316 7.39 -13.59 20.73
C PRO A 316 6.17 -12.67 20.58
N GLU A 317 5.07 -13.20 20.05
CA GLU A 317 3.75 -12.58 20.13
C GLU A 317 3.44 -12.11 21.56
N LEU A 318 2.91 -10.90 21.67
CA LEU A 318 2.64 -10.20 22.91
C LEU A 318 1.18 -10.38 23.33
N TRP A 319 0.97 -10.45 24.65
CA TRP A 319 -0.37 -10.39 25.24
C TRP A 319 -0.87 -8.94 25.32
N GLY A 320 -1.14 -8.35 24.16
CA GLY A 320 -1.53 -6.96 23.99
C GLY A 320 -1.70 -6.63 22.51
N ASN A 321 -1.69 -5.35 22.17
CA ASN A 321 -1.97 -4.87 20.82
C ASN A 321 -0.76 -4.31 20.07
N LEU A 322 0.45 -4.42 20.66
CA LEU A 322 1.71 -4.02 20.03
C LEU A 322 2.23 -5.04 19.00
N ASN A 323 1.44 -6.08 18.69
CA ASN A 323 1.78 -7.02 17.63
C ASN A 323 1.59 -6.37 16.26
N THR A 324 2.48 -6.66 15.33
CA THR A 324 2.57 -6.02 14.03
C THR A 324 2.40 -7.07 12.93
N PRO A 325 1.40 -6.92 12.04
CA PRO A 325 1.28 -7.79 10.89
C PRO A 325 2.51 -7.71 10.00
N LEU A 326 2.92 -8.82 9.39
CA LEU A 326 4.07 -8.87 8.47
C LEU A 326 4.00 -7.79 7.37
N ALA A 327 2.79 -7.48 6.92
CA ALA A 327 2.51 -6.46 5.93
C ALA A 327 3.02 -5.06 6.35
N VAL A 328 2.89 -4.72 7.65
CA VAL A 328 3.39 -3.46 8.23
C VAL A 328 4.92 -3.46 8.34
N THR A 329 5.53 -4.60 8.70
CA THR A 329 7.00 -4.77 8.70
C THR A 329 7.58 -4.51 7.31
N ASN A 330 6.95 -5.02 6.26
CA ASN A 330 7.35 -4.75 4.87
C ASN A 330 7.24 -3.25 4.53
N SER A 331 6.18 -2.59 4.96
CA SER A 331 6.03 -1.14 4.78
C SER A 331 7.11 -0.34 5.49
N ALA A 332 7.50 -0.71 6.72
CA ALA A 332 8.57 -0.05 7.46
C ALA A 332 9.92 -0.16 6.74
N ILE A 333 10.22 -1.32 6.15
CA ILE A 333 11.42 -1.53 5.31
C ILE A 333 11.36 -0.65 4.06
N LEU A 334 10.25 -0.68 3.34
CA LEU A 334 10.07 0.09 2.11
C LEU A 334 10.19 1.61 2.36
N TYR A 335 9.56 2.10 3.43
CA TYR A 335 9.70 3.49 3.89
C TYR A 335 11.16 3.83 4.21
N SER A 336 11.82 3.01 5.02
CA SER A 336 13.21 3.24 5.43
C SER A 336 14.15 3.30 4.23
N LEU A 337 14.02 2.36 3.28
CA LEU A 337 14.80 2.35 2.04
C LEU A 337 14.55 3.63 1.23
N ARG A 338 13.30 4.07 1.08
CA ARG A 338 12.99 5.30 0.35
C ARG A 338 13.63 6.53 0.98
N CYS A 339 13.67 6.62 2.31
CA CYS A 339 14.32 7.72 3.03
C CYS A 339 15.85 7.73 2.83
N LEU A 340 16.46 6.56 2.65
CA LEU A 340 17.92 6.42 2.49
C LEU A 340 18.40 6.68 1.05
N ILE A 341 17.51 6.49 0.06
CA ILE A 341 17.83 6.71 -1.35
C ILE A 341 17.78 8.20 -1.67
N ARG A 342 18.93 8.76 -2.08
CA ARG A 342 19.10 10.17 -2.48
C ARG A 342 18.78 10.41 -3.95
N GLN A 343 17.75 9.75 -4.45
CA GLN A 343 17.26 9.89 -5.81
C GLN A 343 15.75 10.07 -5.78
N GLU A 344 15.22 10.85 -6.72
CA GLU A 344 13.79 11.02 -6.89
C GLU A 344 13.22 9.81 -7.63
N ILE A 345 13.07 8.70 -6.90
CA ILE A 345 12.41 7.50 -7.39
C ILE A 345 11.00 7.37 -6.79
N PRO A 346 10.02 6.90 -7.58
CA PRO A 346 8.73 6.50 -7.03
C PRO A 346 8.91 5.32 -6.07
N LEU A 347 8.06 5.24 -5.06
CA LEU A 347 8.06 4.13 -4.12
C LEU A 347 7.17 3.02 -4.70
N ASN A 348 7.79 1.92 -5.14
CA ASN A 348 7.12 0.82 -5.82
C ASN A 348 7.74 -0.52 -5.42
N GLN A 349 7.23 -1.62 -6.00
CA GLN A 349 7.70 -2.98 -5.69
C GLN A 349 9.19 -3.19 -5.99
N GLY A 350 9.75 -2.48 -6.98
CA GLY A 350 11.16 -2.54 -7.35
C GLY A 350 12.12 -2.28 -6.18
N CYS A 351 11.73 -1.42 -5.24
CA CYS A 351 12.52 -1.16 -4.04
C CYS A 351 12.71 -2.41 -3.14
N LEU A 352 11.80 -3.38 -3.19
CA LEU A 352 11.85 -4.60 -2.39
C LEU A 352 12.39 -5.81 -3.15
N ASN A 353 12.44 -5.77 -4.49
CA ASN A 353 12.98 -6.87 -5.31
C ASN A 353 14.39 -7.36 -4.89
N PRO A 354 15.36 -6.49 -4.53
CA PRO A 354 16.68 -6.96 -4.12
C PRO A 354 16.74 -7.40 -2.65
N ILE A 355 15.62 -7.36 -1.92
CA ILE A 355 15.55 -7.54 -0.48
C ILE A 355 14.82 -8.84 -0.12
N ARG A 356 15.51 -9.75 0.56
CA ARG A 356 14.89 -10.92 1.18
C ARG A 356 14.56 -10.60 2.63
N ILE A 357 13.29 -10.70 3.00
CA ILE A 357 12.81 -10.43 4.36
C ILE A 357 12.61 -11.76 5.08
N VAL A 358 13.15 -11.89 6.29
CA VAL A 358 12.98 -13.06 7.16
C VAL A 358 12.41 -12.59 8.48
N VAL A 359 11.21 -13.05 8.82
CA VAL A 359 10.57 -12.77 10.10
C VAL A 359 10.17 -14.09 10.76
N PRO A 360 10.56 -14.34 12.02
CA PRO A 360 10.19 -15.56 12.71
C PRO A 360 8.67 -15.63 12.94
N GLN A 361 8.04 -16.73 12.53
CA GLN A 361 6.62 -16.98 12.76
C GLN A 361 6.32 -17.04 14.26
N GLY A 362 5.23 -16.39 14.70
CA GLY A 362 4.86 -16.31 16.12
C GLY A 362 5.65 -15.27 16.91
N SER A 363 6.44 -14.43 16.24
CA SER A 363 7.02 -13.22 16.84
C SER A 363 6.02 -12.06 16.84
N LEU A 364 6.31 -11.00 17.59
CA LEU A 364 5.52 -9.77 17.57
C LEU A 364 5.45 -9.11 16.18
N LEU A 365 6.34 -9.46 15.23
CA LEU A 365 6.30 -8.96 13.84
C LEU A 365 5.63 -9.93 12.84
N SER A 366 5.21 -11.10 13.31
CA SER A 366 4.43 -12.09 12.58
C SER A 366 3.52 -12.86 13.55
N PRO A 367 2.58 -12.17 14.20
CA PRO A 367 1.71 -12.78 15.20
C PRO A 367 0.70 -13.75 14.56
N SER A 368 0.04 -14.53 15.41
CA SER A 368 -1.13 -15.31 15.07
C SER A 368 -2.32 -14.42 14.67
N GLU A 369 -3.26 -15.01 13.94
CA GLU A 369 -4.45 -14.29 13.45
C GLU A 369 -5.41 -13.84 14.55
N LYS A 370 -5.21 -14.31 15.80
CA LYS A 370 -6.06 -13.96 16.94
C LYS A 370 -5.50 -12.81 17.76
N ALA A 371 -4.23 -12.45 17.57
CA ALA A 371 -3.59 -11.40 18.34
C ALA A 371 -4.15 -10.02 17.97
N ALA A 372 -4.31 -9.15 18.97
CA ALA A 372 -4.58 -7.73 18.74
C ALA A 372 -3.37 -7.06 18.07
N VAL A 373 -3.62 -6.13 17.13
CA VAL A 373 -2.56 -5.53 16.29
C VAL A 373 -2.61 -4.02 16.18
N VAL A 374 -3.64 -3.35 16.73
CA VAL A 374 -3.87 -1.92 16.49
C VAL A 374 -2.71 -1.02 16.92
N GLY A 375 -2.03 -1.38 18.01
CA GLY A 375 -0.85 -0.67 18.50
C GLY A 375 0.41 -0.96 17.69
N GLY A 376 0.50 -2.11 17.04
CA GLY A 376 1.65 -2.48 16.20
C GLY A 376 1.78 -1.60 14.96
N ASN A 377 0.65 -1.16 14.39
CA ASN A 377 0.63 -0.26 13.23
C ASN A 377 1.25 1.12 13.54
N VAL A 378 1.12 1.62 14.78
CA VAL A 378 1.55 2.98 15.15
C VAL A 378 2.85 3.02 15.95
N LEU A 379 3.05 2.14 16.93
CA LEU A 379 4.17 2.20 17.87
C LEU A 379 5.28 1.23 17.47
N THR A 380 4.92 -0.04 17.27
CA THR A 380 5.92 -1.05 16.91
C THR A 380 6.50 -0.80 15.52
N SER A 381 5.70 -0.32 14.56
CA SER A 381 6.18 0.04 13.22
C SER A 381 7.23 1.16 13.25
N GLN A 382 7.08 2.14 14.16
CA GLN A 382 8.08 3.19 14.40
C GLN A 382 9.36 2.58 14.97
N ARG A 383 9.24 1.69 15.96
CA ARG A 383 10.40 1.01 16.54
C ARG A 383 11.14 0.13 15.51
N VAL A 384 10.42 -0.55 14.61
CA VAL A 384 11.03 -1.28 13.49
C VAL A 384 11.80 -0.32 12.58
N THR A 385 11.22 0.84 12.27
CA THR A 385 11.87 1.88 11.47
C THR A 385 13.14 2.41 12.14
N ASP A 386 13.10 2.66 13.46
CA ASP A 386 14.26 3.07 14.26
C ASP A 386 15.38 2.03 14.19
N VAL A 387 15.05 0.75 14.37
CA VAL A 387 16.02 -0.36 14.30
C VAL A 387 16.66 -0.43 12.92
N ILE A 388 15.89 -0.24 11.84
CA ILE A 388 16.42 -0.19 10.48
C ILE A 388 17.39 0.99 10.35
N PHE A 389 16.98 2.22 10.66
CA PHE A 389 17.86 3.38 10.54
C PHE A 389 19.11 3.28 11.43
N ARG A 390 18.99 2.66 12.60
CA ARG A 390 20.11 2.36 13.50
C ARG A 390 21.10 1.38 12.85
N ALA A 391 20.62 0.32 12.22
CA ALA A 391 21.48 -0.63 11.49
C ALA A 391 22.23 0.05 10.33
N PHE A 392 21.55 0.93 9.59
CA PHE A 392 22.18 1.75 8.54
C PHE A 392 23.08 2.87 9.10
N ASN A 393 22.98 3.16 10.41
CA ASN A 393 23.63 4.27 11.09
C ASN A 393 23.35 5.60 10.36
N ALA A 394 22.08 5.80 10.03
CA ALA A 394 21.55 6.93 9.27
C ALA A 394 20.97 8.03 10.15
N CYS A 395 20.41 7.68 11.30
CA CYS A 395 20.01 8.61 12.35
C CYS A 395 20.27 7.99 13.73
N ALA A 396 20.41 8.85 14.75
CA ALA A 396 20.29 8.43 16.14
C ALA A 396 18.82 8.55 16.51
N ALA A 397 18.17 7.42 16.85
CA ALA A 397 16.74 7.30 17.15
C ALA A 397 16.13 8.57 17.75
N SER A 398 15.42 9.35 16.92
CA SER A 398 14.72 10.56 17.35
C SER A 398 13.32 10.18 17.78
N GLN A 399 13.04 10.30 19.07
CA GLN A 399 11.68 10.15 19.62
C GLN A 399 10.76 11.28 19.17
#